data_AF-A0AAF0IXG5-F1
#
_entry.id   AF-A0AAF0IXG5-F1
#
_cell.length_a   1.000
_cell.length_b   1.000
_cell.length_c   1.000
_cell.angle_alpha   90.00
_cell.angle_beta   90.00
_cell.angle_gamma   90.00
#
_symmetry.space_group_name_H-M   'P 1'
#
loop_
_entity.id
_entity.type
_entity.pdbx_description
1 polymer ?
#
loop_
_entity_poly.entity_id
_entity_poly.type
_entity_poly.pdbx_seq_one_letter_code
_entity_poly.pdbx_strand_id
1 'polypeptide(L)'
;MTMAWRTAVRSLRVQRTKPVSLEIHRLRAYSTQSNSTFSYAARVLSDPVIETIALASRITRILLGSVLLVGGVTLASWEGVHQYVERVSMPQAASYAVDSPPDMDHDFDFGADDRFEALLRIRHTDPRLGTFGRHIVRAAWMAEYWGGGIAPGVLFSGGSSRPAPAPTDAFDHHGLAMAESFLASAVDLAEKRHMSVPDFAQPGTPLDPTAVSLELWLAHIREKMGSPMALMRAANGCEKLFDVSVDPVLRRALATRLATHCSRLGHWDESLGWMDRAMQESAHDSLRATVAKLLARESLTLTPLETRQCMETLQALSTLYVHHATSLADTERQLSLQDALRTQLAALRLAQKGSDANQHGAPGTAERLQALWIQQRQAVLAMHVAETLYALHHPTAASAGWWAKLTHWWGRDSRLNVRPRDYISACPKALHAIPAPCGPHALSQEWLSYASQHAQQVCQELSTSGSEMLPVWKGPYQATSARVWEQAQRTQQEAELLLRTLQK
;
A
#
# COMPACT_ATOMS: atom_id res chain seq x y z
N MET A 1 -10.93 1.84 -19.20
CA MET A 1 -12.10 1.09 -19.69
C MET A 1 -13.38 1.79 -19.24
N THR A 2 -13.96 2.60 -20.13
CA THR A 2 -15.16 3.41 -19.89
C THR A 2 -16.41 2.59 -20.25
N MET A 3 -17.04 1.94 -19.27
CA MET A 3 -18.31 1.24 -19.49
C MET A 3 -19.49 2.18 -19.29
N ALA A 4 -20.12 2.52 -20.42
CA ALA A 4 -21.40 3.20 -20.51
C ALA A 4 -22.54 2.30 -19.99
N TRP A 5 -23.22 2.75 -18.93
CA TRP A 5 -24.50 2.17 -18.51
C TRP A 5 -25.63 2.80 -19.33
N ARG A 6 -26.20 2.06 -20.28
CA ARG A 6 -27.47 2.41 -20.93
C ARG A 6 -28.63 1.76 -20.18
N THR A 7 -29.51 2.65 -19.75
CA THR A 7 -30.84 2.47 -19.17
C THR A 7 -31.76 1.62 -20.06
N ALA A 8 -32.45 0.65 -19.45
CA ALA A 8 -33.63 0.00 -20.01
C ALA A 8 -34.72 -0.11 -18.94
N VAL A 9 -35.45 0.97 -18.74
CA VAL A 9 -36.72 0.96 -17.98
C VAL A 9 -37.80 0.46 -18.93
N ARG A 10 -38.14 -0.83 -18.85
CA ARG A 10 -39.31 -1.40 -19.53
C ARG A 10 -40.47 -1.47 -18.55
N SER A 11 -41.30 -0.44 -18.60
CA SER A 11 -42.58 -0.35 -17.90
C SER A 11 -43.60 -1.33 -18.51
N LEU A 12 -43.81 -2.48 -17.89
CA LEU A 12 -44.98 -3.32 -18.16
C LEU A 12 -46.17 -2.79 -17.34
N ARG A 13 -46.90 -1.86 -17.94
CA ARG A 13 -48.16 -1.32 -17.44
C ARG A 13 -49.27 -2.33 -17.77
N VAL A 14 -49.51 -3.29 -16.87
CA VAL A 14 -50.69 -4.16 -16.94
C VAL A 14 -51.92 -3.32 -16.59
N GLN A 15 -52.72 -2.99 -17.62
CA GLN A 15 -54.05 -2.41 -17.45
C GLN A 15 -54.97 -3.47 -16.85
N ARG A 16 -55.21 -3.36 -15.54
CA ARG A 16 -56.25 -4.13 -14.84
C ARG A 16 -57.60 -3.50 -15.18
N THR A 17 -58.37 -4.18 -16.02
CA THR A 17 -59.75 -3.84 -16.35
C THR A 17 -60.61 -3.85 -15.09
N LYS A 18 -61.38 -2.78 -14.89
CA LYS A 18 -62.33 -2.63 -13.78
C LYS A 18 -63.54 -3.55 -14.02
N PRO A 19 -64.03 -4.29 -13.01
CA PRO A 19 -65.31 -4.97 -13.13
C PRO A 19 -66.45 -3.93 -13.15
N VAL A 20 -67.39 -4.17 -14.05
CA VAL A 20 -68.65 -3.44 -14.22
C VAL A 20 -69.47 -3.54 -12.94
N SER A 21 -69.69 -2.40 -12.28
CA SER A 21 -70.58 -2.25 -11.14
C SER A 21 -72.03 -2.35 -11.61
N LEU A 22 -72.73 -3.39 -11.13
CA LEU A 22 -74.19 -3.50 -11.19
C LEU A 22 -74.81 -2.41 -10.30
N GLU A 23 -75.50 -1.47 -10.95
CA GLU A 23 -76.35 -0.46 -10.33
C GLU A 23 -77.56 -1.16 -9.69
N ILE A 24 -77.48 -1.38 -8.37
CA ILE A 24 -78.67 -1.71 -7.58
C ILE A 24 -79.30 -0.38 -7.19
N HIS A 25 -80.43 -0.06 -7.83
CA HIS A 25 -81.33 1.01 -7.43
C HIS A 25 -81.74 0.84 -5.96
N ARG A 26 -81.07 1.55 -5.07
CA ARG A 26 -81.54 1.76 -3.69
C ARG A 26 -82.73 2.69 -3.73
N LEU A 27 -83.91 2.11 -3.53
CA LEU A 27 -85.14 2.81 -3.20
C LEU A 27 -84.90 3.73 -2.00
N ARG A 28 -85.10 5.03 -2.23
CA ARG A 28 -85.03 6.10 -1.26
C ARG A 28 -86.25 5.97 -0.33
N ALA A 29 -86.09 5.28 0.79
CA ALA A 29 -87.04 5.31 1.89
C ALA A 29 -86.91 6.64 2.64
N TYR A 30 -87.94 7.48 2.56
CA TYR A 30 -88.10 8.63 3.45
C TYR A 30 -88.56 8.10 4.82
N SER A 31 -87.63 7.89 5.74
CA SER A 31 -87.98 7.80 7.16
C SER A 31 -87.97 9.20 7.75
N THR A 32 -89.15 9.66 8.15
CA THR A 32 -89.33 10.87 8.95
C THR A 32 -88.81 10.58 10.36
N GLN A 33 -87.52 10.85 10.58
CA GLN A 33 -86.86 10.66 11.85
C GLN A 33 -87.44 11.64 12.86
N SER A 34 -88.06 11.13 13.93
CA SER A 34 -88.62 11.94 15.01
C SER A 34 -87.50 12.69 15.73
N ASN A 35 -87.68 13.99 15.88
CA ASN A 35 -86.81 14.91 16.61
C ASN A 35 -86.46 14.40 18.02
N SER A 36 -85.29 13.78 18.16
CA SER A 36 -84.55 13.75 19.42
C SER A 36 -83.47 14.82 19.33
N THR A 37 -83.79 16.03 19.78
CA THR A 37 -82.87 17.18 19.86
C THR A 37 -81.58 16.87 20.63
N PHE A 38 -81.60 15.82 21.46
CA PHE A 38 -80.42 15.28 22.14
C PHE A 38 -79.43 14.53 21.21
N SER A 39 -79.93 13.92 20.13
CA SER A 39 -79.09 13.23 19.12
C SER A 39 -78.33 14.20 18.23
N TYR A 40 -78.88 15.40 17.97
CA TYR A 40 -78.24 16.38 17.09
C TYR A 40 -77.02 17.02 17.77
N ALA A 41 -77.16 17.41 19.04
CA ALA A 41 -76.05 17.99 19.81
C ALA A 41 -74.89 16.98 19.97
N ALA A 42 -75.19 15.71 20.26
CA ALA A 42 -74.16 14.67 20.35
C ALA A 42 -73.44 14.46 19.00
N ARG A 43 -74.16 14.51 17.88
CA ARG A 43 -73.63 14.31 16.53
C ARG A 43 -72.74 15.47 16.06
N VAL A 44 -73.19 16.71 16.30
CA VAL A 44 -72.42 17.92 15.97
C VAL A 44 -71.11 17.99 16.75
N LEU A 45 -71.07 17.44 17.97
CA LEU A 45 -69.84 17.36 18.77
C LEU A 45 -69.00 16.11 18.45
N SER A 46 -69.60 14.98 18.03
CA SER A 46 -68.87 13.73 17.76
C SER A 46 -68.21 13.69 16.39
N ASP A 47 -68.85 14.26 15.36
CA ASP A 47 -68.34 14.22 13.98
C ASP A 47 -66.94 14.82 13.82
N PRO A 48 -66.61 16.00 14.41
CA PRO A 48 -65.23 16.54 14.33
C PRO A 48 -64.22 15.68 15.09
N VAL A 49 -64.62 15.00 16.17
CA VAL A 49 -63.73 14.08 16.91
C VAL A 49 -63.44 12.82 16.09
N ILE A 50 -64.45 12.25 15.43
CA ILE A 50 -64.26 11.08 14.57
C ILE A 50 -63.40 11.43 13.35
N GLU A 51 -63.62 12.61 12.75
CA GLU A 51 -62.83 13.07 11.60
C GLU A 51 -61.36 13.34 11.98
N THR A 52 -61.11 13.95 13.14
CA THR A 52 -59.74 14.16 13.65
C THR A 52 -59.04 12.83 13.95
N ILE A 53 -59.72 11.86 14.57
CA ILE A 53 -59.17 10.51 14.80
C ILE A 53 -58.87 9.80 13.47
N ALA A 54 -59.78 9.89 12.48
CA ALA A 54 -59.57 9.29 11.17
C ALA A 54 -58.41 9.94 10.40
N LEU A 55 -58.29 11.27 10.46
CA LEU A 55 -57.17 12.00 9.87
C LEU A 55 -55.86 11.66 10.57
N ALA A 56 -55.83 11.65 11.90
CA ALA A 56 -54.67 11.25 12.69
C ALA A 56 -54.22 9.84 12.33
N SER A 57 -55.14 8.87 12.26
CA SER A 57 -54.85 7.50 11.84
C SER A 57 -54.26 7.41 10.43
N ARG A 58 -54.72 8.22 9.47
CA ARG A 58 -54.15 8.28 8.11
C ARG A 58 -52.73 8.85 8.15
N ILE A 59 -52.51 9.94 8.88
CA ILE A 59 -51.18 10.56 9.03
C ILE A 59 -50.21 9.58 9.68
N THR A 60 -50.60 8.93 10.78
CA THR A 60 -49.76 7.93 11.47
C THR A 60 -49.37 6.77 10.55
N ARG A 61 -50.29 6.25 9.73
CA ARG A 61 -49.97 5.18 8.78
C ARG A 61 -49.02 5.65 7.68
N ILE A 62 -49.18 6.86 7.17
CA ILE A 62 -48.25 7.44 6.18
C ILE A 62 -46.87 7.63 6.81
N LEU A 63 -46.78 8.22 8.00
CA LEU A 63 -45.51 8.41 8.71
C LEU A 63 -44.81 7.08 9.02
N LEU A 64 -45.55 6.09 9.54
CA LEU A 64 -45.00 4.77 9.82
C LEU A 64 -44.53 4.09 8.53
N GLY A 65 -45.33 4.17 7.46
CA GLY A 65 -44.96 3.67 6.13
C GLY A 65 -43.71 4.34 5.57
N SER A 66 -43.59 5.67 5.72
CA SER A 66 -42.41 6.43 5.30
C SER A 66 -41.17 6.06 6.11
N VAL A 67 -41.27 5.94 7.43
CA VAL A 67 -40.14 5.54 8.29
C VAL A 67 -39.67 4.13 7.96
N LEU A 68 -40.59 3.19 7.77
CA LEU A 68 -40.24 1.82 7.37
C LEU A 68 -39.61 1.76 5.98
N LEU A 69 -40.14 2.52 5.02
CA LEU A 69 -39.61 2.57 3.67
C LEU A 69 -38.20 3.18 3.65
N VAL A 70 -38.04 4.37 4.24
CA VAL A 70 -36.75 5.07 4.28
C VAL A 70 -35.75 4.26 5.09
N GLY A 71 -36.12 3.80 6.29
CA GLY A 71 -35.26 2.97 7.12
C GLY A 71 -34.85 1.67 6.43
N GLY A 72 -35.79 0.99 5.76
CA GLY A 72 -35.52 -0.22 4.99
C GLY A 72 -34.55 0.02 3.83
N VAL A 73 -34.75 1.08 3.05
CA VAL A 73 -33.85 1.46 1.95
C VAL A 73 -32.46 1.84 2.48
N THR A 74 -32.38 2.59 3.59
CA THR A 74 -31.11 2.97 4.21
C THR A 74 -30.35 1.75 4.71
N LEU A 75 -31.00 0.83 5.44
CA LEU A 75 -30.36 -0.40 5.93
C LEU A 75 -29.91 -1.31 4.80
N ALA A 76 -30.75 -1.49 3.76
CA ALA A 76 -30.40 -2.30 2.61
C ALA A 76 -29.23 -1.71 1.82
N SER A 77 -29.19 -0.39 1.67
CA SER A 77 -28.07 0.30 1.00
C SER A 77 -26.79 0.18 1.83
N TRP A 78 -26.88 0.36 3.15
CA TRP A 78 -25.75 0.23 4.06
C TRP A 78 -25.14 -1.18 4.01
N GLU A 79 -25.95 -2.23 4.21
CA GLU A 79 -25.46 -3.63 4.11
C GLU A 79 -24.97 -3.94 2.70
N GLY A 80 -25.66 -3.46 1.67
CA GLY A 80 -25.26 -3.64 0.27
C GLY A 80 -23.87 -3.11 -0.03
N VAL A 81 -23.53 -1.93 0.50
CA VAL A 81 -22.18 -1.34 0.39
C VAL A 81 -21.14 -2.20 1.10
N HIS A 82 -21.43 -2.68 2.32
CA HIS A 82 -20.51 -3.58 3.05
C HIS A 82 -20.28 -4.89 2.30
N GLN A 83 -21.33 -5.50 1.74
CA GLN A 83 -21.20 -6.72 0.94
C GLN A 83 -20.45 -6.49 -0.38
N TYR A 84 -20.62 -5.32 -1.00
CA TYR A 84 -19.85 -4.94 -2.17
C TYR A 84 -18.35 -4.86 -1.85
N VAL A 85 -17.99 -4.19 -0.75
CA VAL A 85 -16.59 -4.10 -0.29
C VAL A 85 -16.01 -5.48 -0.03
N GLU A 86 -16.71 -6.33 0.72
CA GLU A 86 -16.27 -7.68 1.08
C GLU A 86 -16.01 -8.58 -0.15
N ARG A 87 -16.91 -8.53 -1.14
CA ARG A 87 -16.94 -9.51 -2.24
C ARG A 87 -16.28 -9.02 -3.51
N VAL A 88 -16.16 -7.71 -3.69
CA VAL A 88 -15.64 -7.09 -4.91
C VAL A 88 -14.37 -6.31 -4.60
N SER A 89 -14.45 -5.29 -3.75
CA SER A 89 -13.35 -4.34 -3.60
C SER A 89 -12.13 -4.91 -2.86
N MET A 90 -12.34 -5.56 -1.71
CA MET A 90 -11.26 -6.18 -0.93
C MET A 90 -10.53 -7.27 -1.73
N PRO A 91 -11.22 -8.22 -2.40
CA PRO A 91 -10.54 -9.22 -3.23
C PRO A 91 -9.76 -8.61 -4.40
N GLN A 92 -10.30 -7.57 -5.05
CA GLN A 92 -9.59 -6.87 -6.13
C GLN A 92 -8.31 -6.19 -5.61
N ALA A 93 -8.35 -5.59 -4.43
CA ALA A 93 -7.16 -5.00 -3.80
C ALA A 93 -6.13 -6.07 -3.39
N ALA A 94 -6.59 -7.25 -2.94
CA ALA A 94 -5.76 -8.36 -2.48
C ALA A 94 -5.26 -9.30 -3.60
N SER A 95 -5.61 -9.06 -4.87
CA SER A 95 -5.41 -9.99 -6.00
C SER A 95 -3.95 -10.37 -6.32
N TYR A 96 -2.98 -9.82 -5.60
CA TYR A 96 -1.55 -10.10 -5.79
C TYR A 96 -0.99 -11.17 -4.83
N ALA A 97 -1.74 -11.54 -3.79
CA ALA A 97 -1.36 -12.61 -2.88
C ALA A 97 -1.79 -13.96 -3.47
N VAL A 98 -0.92 -14.55 -4.28
CA VAL A 98 -1.13 -15.91 -4.79
C VAL A 98 -0.69 -16.88 -3.70
N ASP A 99 -1.61 -17.73 -3.22
CA ASP A 99 -1.21 -18.88 -2.40
C ASP A 99 -0.28 -19.75 -3.24
N SER A 100 0.99 -19.85 -2.84
CA SER A 100 1.96 -20.72 -3.49
C SER A 100 1.40 -22.15 -3.48
N PRO A 101 1.28 -22.83 -4.63
CA PRO A 101 0.92 -24.24 -4.66
C PRO A 101 1.83 -25.06 -3.74
N PRO A 102 1.32 -26.08 -3.04
CA PRO A 102 2.09 -26.85 -2.07
C PRO A 102 3.31 -27.59 -2.66
N ASP A 103 3.35 -27.77 -3.98
CA ASP A 103 4.44 -28.47 -4.69
C ASP A 103 5.45 -27.52 -5.37
N MET A 104 5.42 -26.21 -5.08
CA MET A 104 6.37 -25.26 -5.66
C MET A 104 7.73 -25.33 -4.99
N ASP A 105 8.78 -25.19 -5.79
CA ASP A 105 10.16 -25.11 -5.33
C ASP A 105 10.32 -23.94 -4.34
N HIS A 106 10.53 -24.29 -3.07
CA HIS A 106 10.62 -23.33 -1.96
C HIS A 106 11.84 -22.41 -2.09
N ASP A 107 12.86 -22.80 -2.88
CA ASP A 107 14.10 -22.03 -3.00
C ASP A 107 13.88 -20.66 -3.65
N PHE A 108 12.90 -20.54 -4.55
CA PHE A 108 12.57 -19.29 -5.25
C PHE A 108 11.39 -18.53 -4.67
N ASP A 109 10.67 -19.07 -3.69
CA ASP A 109 9.33 -18.66 -3.23
C ASP A 109 9.08 -17.14 -3.26
N PHE A 110 8.58 -16.64 -4.39
CA PHE A 110 8.20 -15.23 -4.53
C PHE A 110 6.97 -14.89 -3.69
N GLY A 111 6.19 -15.92 -3.30
CA GLY A 111 5.07 -15.77 -2.38
C GLY A 111 5.53 -15.35 -0.99
N ALA A 112 6.73 -15.76 -0.55
CA ALA A 112 7.28 -15.34 0.73
C ALA A 112 7.52 -13.83 0.80
N ASP A 113 8.05 -13.22 -0.26
CA ASP A 113 8.26 -11.76 -0.31
C ASP A 113 6.93 -11.00 -0.36
N ASP A 114 5.93 -11.59 -1.00
CA ASP A 114 4.57 -11.05 -1.06
C ASP A 114 3.77 -11.27 0.21
N ARG A 115 4.18 -12.20 1.07
CA ARG A 115 3.43 -12.60 2.26
C ARG A 115 3.23 -11.43 3.21
N PHE A 116 4.24 -10.58 3.35
CA PHE A 116 4.12 -9.37 4.17
C PHE A 116 3.02 -8.43 3.65
N GLU A 117 3.04 -8.14 2.35
CA GLU A 117 2.02 -7.31 1.69
C GLU A 117 0.64 -7.99 1.66
N ALA A 118 0.61 -9.31 1.58
CA ALA A 118 -0.62 -10.10 1.66
C ALA A 118 -1.29 -9.98 3.03
N LEU A 119 -0.50 -9.99 4.12
CA LEU A 119 -1.00 -9.78 5.47
C LEU A 119 -1.54 -8.35 5.70
N LEU A 120 -1.05 -7.37 4.94
CA LEU A 120 -1.61 -6.01 4.93
C LEU A 120 -2.95 -5.93 4.18
N ARG A 121 -3.25 -6.89 3.31
CA ARG A 121 -4.44 -6.87 2.44
C ARG A 121 -5.39 -8.00 2.78
N ILE A 122 -6.28 -7.71 3.72
CA ILE A 122 -7.35 -8.62 4.11
C ILE A 122 -8.30 -8.84 2.91
N ARG A 123 -8.24 -10.03 2.32
CA ARG A 123 -9.09 -10.42 1.18
C ARG A 123 -10.57 -10.55 1.58
N HIS A 124 -10.81 -11.11 2.77
CA HIS A 124 -12.14 -11.35 3.33
C HIS A 124 -12.12 -11.12 4.83
N THR A 125 -13.24 -10.66 5.38
CA THR A 125 -13.33 -10.46 6.83
C THR A 125 -13.59 -11.79 7.56
N ASP A 126 -12.85 -12.03 8.64
CA ASP A 126 -12.95 -13.26 9.42
C ASP A 126 -14.35 -13.40 10.07
N PRO A 127 -15.09 -14.50 9.84
CA PRO A 127 -16.40 -14.73 10.46
C PRO A 127 -16.35 -14.76 12.00
N ARG A 128 -15.21 -15.09 12.60
CA ARG A 128 -15.00 -15.11 14.06
C ARG A 128 -15.14 -13.73 14.69
N LEU A 129 -14.95 -12.64 13.94
CA LEU A 129 -15.21 -11.26 14.37
C LEU A 129 -16.71 -10.94 14.52
N GLY A 130 -17.59 -11.81 14.00
CA GLY A 130 -19.04 -11.61 14.00
C GLY A 130 -19.49 -10.51 13.05
N THR A 131 -20.80 -10.30 12.96
CA THR A 131 -21.36 -9.31 12.02
C THR A 131 -20.81 -7.91 12.29
N PHE A 132 -20.79 -7.48 13.55
CA PHE A 132 -20.30 -6.15 13.92
C PHE A 132 -18.81 -5.94 13.61
N GLY A 133 -17.93 -6.89 13.97
CA GLY A 133 -16.50 -6.77 13.69
C GLY A 133 -16.19 -6.76 12.20
N ARG A 134 -16.88 -7.59 11.41
CA ARG A 134 -16.76 -7.57 9.95
C ARG A 134 -17.17 -6.21 9.34
N HIS A 135 -18.23 -5.60 9.86
CA HIS A 135 -18.64 -4.26 9.44
C HIS A 135 -17.59 -3.20 9.78
N ILE A 136 -16.97 -3.28 10.95
CA ILE A 136 -15.89 -2.36 11.34
C ILE A 136 -14.70 -2.49 10.39
N VAL A 137 -14.24 -3.72 10.11
CA VAL A 137 -13.09 -3.96 9.22
C VAL A 137 -13.36 -3.45 7.79
N ARG A 138 -14.58 -3.63 7.29
CA ARG A 138 -14.99 -3.04 6.00
C ARG A 138 -15.09 -1.53 6.04
N ALA A 139 -15.56 -0.96 7.16
CA ALA A 139 -15.58 0.48 7.34
C ALA A 139 -14.17 1.07 7.37
N ALA A 140 -13.20 0.39 7.99
CA ALA A 140 -11.80 0.75 7.90
C ALA A 140 -11.29 0.76 6.45
N TRP A 141 -11.60 -0.30 5.69
CA TRP A 141 -11.26 -0.36 4.26
C TRP A 141 -11.87 0.80 3.47
N MET A 142 -13.17 1.07 3.66
CA MET A 142 -13.83 2.19 3.00
C MET A 142 -13.17 3.53 3.38
N ALA A 143 -12.86 3.74 4.66
CA ALA A 143 -12.21 4.96 5.11
C ALA A 143 -10.80 5.14 4.52
N GLU A 144 -10.04 4.05 4.35
CA GLU A 144 -8.71 4.08 3.72
C GLU A 144 -8.79 4.37 2.21
N TYR A 145 -9.64 3.67 1.47
CA TYR A 145 -9.63 3.68 0.01
C TYR A 145 -10.62 4.67 -0.62
N TRP A 146 -11.73 4.95 0.05
CA TRP A 146 -12.72 5.94 -0.41
C TRP A 146 -12.59 7.28 0.33
N GLY A 147 -11.71 7.34 1.33
CA GLY A 147 -11.54 8.48 2.20
C GLY A 147 -12.66 8.61 3.22
N GLY A 148 -12.59 9.68 4.01
CA GLY A 148 -13.54 9.89 5.11
C GLY A 148 -14.90 10.45 4.72
N GLY A 149 -15.13 10.69 3.43
CA GLY A 149 -16.27 11.48 2.96
C GLY A 149 -16.19 12.94 3.42
N ILE A 150 -17.25 13.71 3.11
CA ILE A 150 -17.38 15.08 3.58
C ILE A 150 -17.97 15.01 4.99
N ALA A 151 -17.17 15.34 6.00
CA ALA A 151 -17.68 15.46 7.37
C ALA A 151 -18.87 16.46 7.36
N PRO A 152 -20.03 16.11 7.94
CA PRO A 152 -21.21 16.99 7.91
C PRO A 152 -20.92 18.36 8.51
N GLY A 153 -19.98 18.45 9.45
CA GLY A 153 -19.48 19.72 9.97
C GLY A 153 -18.95 20.69 8.91
N VAL A 154 -18.40 20.20 7.79
CA VAL A 154 -17.93 21.06 6.67
C VAL A 154 -19.10 21.57 5.83
N LEU A 155 -20.18 20.79 5.69
CA LEU A 155 -21.38 21.20 4.95
C LEU A 155 -22.28 22.15 5.75
N PHE A 156 -22.22 22.11 7.07
CA PHE A 156 -23.07 22.91 7.95
C PHE A 156 -22.34 24.01 8.74
N SER A 157 -21.01 24.05 8.75
CA SER A 157 -20.23 25.13 9.38
C SER A 157 -20.06 26.31 8.41
N GLY A 158 -21.14 27.05 8.21
CA GLY A 158 -21.06 28.38 7.60
C GLY A 158 -20.50 29.37 8.61
N GLY A 159 -19.23 29.80 8.47
CA GLY A 159 -18.80 31.08 9.04
C GLY A 159 -17.49 31.18 9.82
N SER A 160 -16.48 30.33 9.62
CA SER A 160 -15.14 30.63 10.15
C SER A 160 -14.09 30.79 9.05
N SER A 161 -13.62 32.04 8.91
CA SER A 161 -12.66 32.55 7.93
C SER A 161 -11.23 32.05 8.18
N ARG A 162 -11.03 30.75 8.40
CA ARG A 162 -9.69 30.18 8.49
C ARG A 162 -9.27 29.71 7.10
N PRO A 163 -8.09 30.09 6.58
CA PRO A 163 -7.62 29.60 5.30
C PRO A 163 -7.57 28.08 5.35
N ALA A 164 -8.38 27.44 4.51
CA ALA A 164 -8.46 25.99 4.45
C ALA A 164 -7.11 25.44 3.95
N PRO A 165 -6.57 24.38 4.57
CA PRO A 165 -5.51 23.60 3.93
C PRO A 165 -5.96 23.15 2.54
N ALA A 166 -5.01 22.90 1.64
CA ALA A 166 -5.32 22.39 0.30
C ALA A 166 -6.30 21.20 0.44
N PRO A 167 -7.42 21.21 -0.30
CA PRO A 167 -8.55 20.32 -0.03
C PRO A 167 -8.14 18.85 -0.05
N THR A 168 -7.17 18.46 -0.88
CA THR A 168 -6.68 17.07 -1.00
C THR A 168 -6.06 16.54 0.30
N ASP A 169 -5.17 17.30 0.94
CA ASP A 169 -4.43 16.82 2.11
C ASP A 169 -5.35 16.65 3.32
N ALA A 170 -6.38 17.51 3.43
CA ALA A 170 -7.36 17.43 4.51
C ALA A 170 -8.25 16.17 4.43
N PHE A 171 -8.63 15.75 3.21
CA PHE A 171 -9.46 14.56 3.02
C PHE A 171 -8.68 13.26 3.28
N ASP A 172 -7.44 13.19 2.80
CA ASP A 172 -6.59 12.00 2.94
C ASP A 172 -6.30 11.72 4.43
N HIS A 173 -5.96 12.76 5.20
CA HIS A 173 -5.73 12.59 6.64
C HIS A 173 -7.00 12.21 7.42
N HIS A 174 -8.17 12.70 7.03
CA HIS A 174 -9.42 12.34 7.70
C HIS A 174 -9.81 10.87 7.47
N GLY A 175 -9.68 10.38 6.24
CA GLY A 175 -9.93 8.97 5.91
C GLY A 175 -9.02 8.03 6.70
N LEU A 176 -7.72 8.34 6.76
CA LEU A 176 -6.75 7.56 7.53
C LEU A 176 -7.03 7.57 9.03
N ALA A 177 -7.41 8.71 9.62
CA ALA A 177 -7.76 8.80 11.04
C ALA A 177 -9.01 7.96 11.37
N MET A 178 -10.02 7.97 10.49
CA MET A 178 -11.19 7.10 10.65
C MET A 178 -10.83 5.62 10.49
N ALA A 179 -10.01 5.28 9.50
CA ALA A 179 -9.49 3.91 9.33
C ALA A 179 -8.74 3.43 10.59
N GLU A 180 -7.88 4.27 11.18
CA GLU A 180 -7.20 3.97 12.45
C GLU A 180 -8.23 3.67 13.56
N SER A 181 -9.27 4.50 13.72
CA SER A 181 -10.28 4.32 14.76
C SER A 181 -11.10 3.02 14.59
N PHE A 182 -11.46 2.68 13.35
CA PHE A 182 -12.15 1.43 13.04
C PHE A 182 -11.23 0.23 13.28
N LEU A 183 -9.98 0.26 12.82
CA LEU A 183 -9.05 -0.85 13.04
C LEU A 183 -8.72 -1.05 14.51
N ALA A 184 -8.51 0.02 15.29
CA ALA A 184 -8.31 -0.09 16.73
C ALA A 184 -9.52 -0.74 17.42
N SER A 185 -10.75 -0.39 17.00
CA SER A 185 -11.98 -1.02 17.50
C SER A 185 -12.10 -2.49 17.07
N ALA A 186 -11.64 -2.83 15.87
CA ALA A 186 -11.62 -4.20 15.37
C ALA A 186 -10.61 -5.07 16.14
N VAL A 187 -9.43 -4.54 16.48
CA VAL A 187 -8.43 -5.21 17.31
C VAL A 187 -8.97 -5.47 18.71
N ASP A 188 -9.52 -4.45 19.40
CA ASP A 188 -10.15 -4.62 20.73
C ASP A 188 -11.29 -5.66 20.72
N LEU A 189 -12.10 -5.67 19.66
CA LEU A 189 -13.14 -6.70 19.50
C LEU A 189 -12.56 -8.09 19.25
N ALA A 190 -11.46 -8.19 18.49
CA ALA A 190 -10.77 -9.45 18.25
C ALA A 190 -10.19 -10.01 19.56
N GLU A 191 -9.55 -9.17 20.37
CA GLU A 191 -9.03 -9.53 21.70
C GLU A 191 -10.14 -10.02 22.63
N LYS A 192 -11.30 -9.34 22.68
CA LYS A 192 -12.49 -9.78 23.42
C LYS A 192 -13.04 -11.14 22.96
N ARG A 193 -12.66 -11.60 21.77
CA ARG A 193 -13.01 -12.90 21.20
C ARG A 193 -11.84 -13.89 21.20
N HIS A 194 -10.81 -13.62 22.00
CA HIS A 194 -9.61 -14.46 22.12
C HIS A 194 -8.80 -14.59 20.83
N MET A 195 -8.90 -13.62 19.92
CA MET A 195 -8.02 -13.43 18.77
C MET A 195 -7.08 -12.27 19.06
N SER A 196 -6.03 -12.51 19.84
CA SER A 196 -5.07 -11.49 20.24
C SER A 196 -3.65 -11.91 19.87
N VAL A 197 -2.85 -10.95 19.44
CA VAL A 197 -1.39 -11.12 19.44
C VAL A 197 -0.92 -11.00 20.89
N PRO A 198 -0.30 -12.03 21.49
CA PRO A 198 0.20 -11.94 22.85
C PRO A 198 1.31 -10.88 22.94
N ASP A 199 1.59 -10.35 24.13
CA ASP A 199 2.69 -9.38 24.30
C ASP A 199 4.07 -10.07 24.27
N PHE A 200 4.11 -11.38 24.52
CA PHE A 200 5.33 -12.18 24.51
C PHE A 200 5.13 -13.48 23.75
N ALA A 201 6.19 -13.98 23.12
CA ALA A 201 6.16 -15.25 22.40
C ALA A 201 5.77 -16.39 23.35
N GLN A 202 4.69 -17.09 23.04
CA GLN A 202 4.29 -18.30 23.74
C GLN A 202 4.75 -19.52 22.93
N PRO A 203 5.68 -20.35 23.45
CA PRO A 203 6.22 -21.47 22.70
C PRO A 203 5.10 -22.45 22.34
N GLY A 204 5.02 -22.82 21.07
CA GLY A 204 4.08 -23.82 20.55
C GLY A 204 2.66 -23.33 20.28
N THR A 205 2.35 -22.06 20.50
CA THR A 205 1.03 -21.49 20.14
C THR A 205 1.14 -20.72 18.83
N PRO A 206 0.50 -21.16 17.73
CA PRO A 206 0.52 -20.40 16.49
C PRO A 206 -0.21 -19.07 16.66
N LEU A 207 0.35 -17.99 16.10
CA LEU A 207 -0.29 -16.69 16.10
C LEU A 207 -1.58 -16.73 15.27
N ASP A 208 -2.63 -16.09 15.77
CA ASP A 208 -3.87 -15.96 15.01
C ASP A 208 -3.64 -15.05 13.78
N PRO A 209 -3.83 -15.56 12.55
CA PRO A 209 -3.51 -14.80 11.34
C PRO A 209 -4.38 -13.54 11.19
N THR A 210 -5.60 -13.54 11.73
CA THR A 210 -6.49 -12.38 11.69
C THR A 210 -6.02 -11.30 12.64
N ALA A 211 -5.59 -11.67 13.86
CA ALA A 211 -5.01 -10.73 14.81
C ALA A 211 -3.74 -10.08 14.24
N VAL A 212 -2.84 -10.89 13.65
CA VAL A 212 -1.61 -10.41 12.99
C VAL A 212 -1.94 -9.45 11.84
N SER A 213 -2.89 -9.81 10.97
CA SER A 213 -3.27 -8.97 9.81
C SER A 213 -3.89 -7.63 10.25
N LEU A 214 -4.76 -7.64 11.27
CA LEU A 214 -5.36 -6.41 11.80
C LEU A 214 -4.32 -5.47 12.42
N GLU A 215 -3.39 -6.01 13.22
CA GLU A 215 -2.30 -5.24 13.84
C GLU A 215 -1.33 -4.66 12.79
N LEU A 216 -0.93 -5.48 11.81
CA LEU A 216 -0.10 -5.03 10.69
C LEU A 216 -0.77 -3.93 9.87
N TRP A 217 -2.07 -4.06 9.59
CA TRP A 217 -2.81 -3.05 8.86
C TRP A 217 -2.98 -1.76 9.68
N LEU A 218 -3.24 -1.86 10.98
CA LEU A 218 -3.29 -0.71 11.88
C LEU A 218 -1.95 0.02 11.92
N ALA A 219 -0.82 -0.70 12.03
CA ALA A 219 0.52 -0.12 11.97
C ALA A 219 0.78 0.54 10.60
N HIS A 220 0.30 -0.05 9.50
CA HIS A 220 0.40 0.53 8.17
C HIS A 220 -0.40 1.84 8.00
N ILE A 221 -1.64 1.90 8.50
CA ILE A 221 -2.41 3.16 8.49
C ILE A 221 -1.68 4.24 9.28
N ARG A 222 -1.15 3.90 10.45
CA ARG A 222 -0.38 4.83 11.29
C ARG A 222 0.91 5.31 10.63
N GLU A 223 1.59 4.44 9.89
CA GLU A 223 2.74 4.82 9.06
C GLU A 223 2.37 5.82 7.96
N LYS A 224 1.24 5.59 7.26
CA LYS A 224 0.71 6.47 6.23
C LYS A 224 0.27 7.83 6.79
N MET A 225 -0.26 7.87 8.01
CA MET A 225 -0.56 9.15 8.69
C MET A 225 0.70 9.99 8.92
N GLY A 226 1.85 9.36 9.16
CA GLY A 226 3.16 9.99 9.20
C GLY A 226 3.43 10.96 10.35
N SER A 227 2.45 11.23 11.22
CA SER A 227 2.66 12.04 12.42
C SER A 227 3.59 11.31 13.41
N PRO A 228 4.43 12.02 14.18
CA PRO A 228 5.35 11.37 15.13
C PRO A 228 4.65 10.44 16.12
N MET A 229 3.47 10.82 16.61
CA MET A 229 2.67 9.97 17.51
C MET A 229 2.12 8.72 16.81
N ALA A 230 1.68 8.84 15.56
CA ALA A 230 1.24 7.68 14.79
C ALA A 230 2.41 6.75 14.49
N LEU A 231 3.57 7.28 14.09
CA LEU A 231 4.78 6.49 13.86
C LEU A 231 5.26 5.75 15.11
N MET A 232 5.26 6.39 16.28
CA MET A 232 5.58 5.73 17.54
C MET A 232 4.63 4.56 17.84
N ARG A 233 3.30 4.74 17.63
CA ARG A 233 2.32 3.66 17.79
C ARG A 233 2.46 2.57 16.72
N ALA A 234 2.86 2.91 15.50
CA ALA A 234 3.15 1.95 14.45
C ALA A 234 4.37 1.10 14.83
N ALA A 235 5.43 1.74 15.31
CA ALA A 235 6.64 1.07 15.80
C ALA A 235 6.30 0.09 16.93
N ASN A 236 5.56 0.51 17.95
CA ASN A 236 5.16 -0.39 19.05
C ASN A 236 4.37 -1.62 18.55
N GLY A 237 3.48 -1.45 17.57
CA GLY A 237 2.73 -2.57 16.98
C GLY A 237 3.63 -3.52 16.18
N CYS A 238 4.56 -2.97 15.40
CA CYS A 238 5.55 -3.76 14.65
C CYS A 238 6.53 -4.50 15.58
N GLU A 239 6.97 -3.87 16.68
CA GLU A 239 7.86 -4.47 17.67
C GLU A 239 7.18 -5.63 18.39
N LYS A 240 5.93 -5.42 18.85
CA LYS A 240 5.10 -6.50 19.41
C LYS A 240 5.02 -7.71 18.47
N LEU A 241 4.75 -7.47 17.19
CA LEU A 241 4.69 -8.54 16.17
C LEU A 241 6.06 -9.18 15.90
N PHE A 242 7.14 -8.41 15.97
CA PHE A 242 8.50 -8.91 15.77
C PHE A 242 8.89 -9.89 16.87
N ASP A 243 8.59 -9.55 18.12
CA ASP A 243 8.94 -10.36 19.29
C ASP A 243 8.18 -11.68 19.33
N VAL A 244 6.91 -11.69 18.88
CA VAL A 244 6.09 -12.90 18.89
C VAL A 244 6.22 -13.75 17.62
N SER A 245 6.68 -13.17 16.51
CA SER A 245 6.80 -13.88 15.24
C SER A 245 7.96 -14.87 15.28
N VAL A 246 7.69 -16.09 14.83
CA VAL A 246 8.69 -17.13 14.57
C VAL A 246 9.11 -17.19 13.09
N ASP A 247 8.37 -16.48 12.23
CA ASP A 247 8.63 -16.48 10.79
C ASP A 247 9.76 -15.48 10.45
N PRO A 248 10.93 -15.94 9.98
CA PRO A 248 12.08 -15.08 9.69
C PRO A 248 11.77 -14.06 8.58
N VAL A 249 10.90 -14.41 7.63
CA VAL A 249 10.51 -13.51 6.53
C VAL A 249 9.73 -12.32 7.06
N LEU A 250 8.74 -12.60 7.92
CA LEU A 250 7.95 -11.56 8.59
C LEU A 250 8.81 -10.74 9.56
N ARG A 251 9.67 -11.39 10.36
CA ARG A 251 10.59 -10.72 11.30
C ARG A 251 11.51 -9.74 10.58
N ARG A 252 12.12 -10.13 9.47
CA ARG A 252 12.95 -9.21 8.67
C ARG A 252 12.13 -8.03 8.15
N ALA A 253 10.96 -8.26 7.58
CA ALA A 253 10.12 -7.19 7.04
C ALA A 253 9.71 -6.20 8.13
N LEU A 254 9.35 -6.69 9.32
CA LEU A 254 9.06 -5.90 10.50
C LEU A 254 10.29 -5.11 10.98
N ALA A 255 11.46 -5.74 11.10
CA ALA A 255 12.70 -5.07 11.48
C ALA A 255 13.09 -3.97 10.50
N THR A 256 12.94 -4.21 9.19
CA THR A 256 13.20 -3.21 8.15
C THR A 256 12.24 -2.02 8.29
N ARG A 257 10.95 -2.26 8.54
CA ARG A 257 9.98 -1.17 8.78
C ARG A 257 10.25 -0.43 10.09
N LEU A 258 10.55 -1.14 11.17
CA LEU A 258 10.93 -0.54 12.47
C LEU A 258 12.11 0.41 12.31
N ALA A 259 13.14 -0.01 11.57
CA ALA A 259 14.26 0.86 11.24
C ALA A 259 13.81 2.15 10.53
N THR A 260 12.96 2.04 9.51
CA THR A 260 12.43 3.23 8.83
C THR A 260 11.60 4.14 9.75
N HIS A 261 10.84 3.56 10.68
CA HIS A 261 10.06 4.34 11.66
C HIS A 261 10.97 5.07 12.64
N CYS A 262 11.95 4.37 13.24
CA CYS A 262 12.93 4.95 14.15
C CYS A 262 13.73 6.08 13.47
N SER A 263 14.16 5.89 12.21
CA SER A 263 14.86 6.93 11.46
C SER A 263 14.00 8.17 11.25
N ARG A 264 12.71 8.01 10.87
CA ARG A 264 11.77 9.13 10.71
C ARG A 264 11.45 9.85 12.03
N LEU A 265 11.61 9.18 13.17
CA LEU A 265 11.50 9.76 14.51
C LEU A 265 12.81 10.42 14.99
N GLY A 266 13.89 10.35 14.22
CA GLY A 266 15.21 10.88 14.58
C GLY A 266 16.05 9.94 15.46
N HIS A 267 15.60 8.71 15.68
CA HIS A 267 16.31 7.70 16.47
C HIS A 267 17.25 6.89 15.56
N TRP A 268 18.35 7.51 15.14
CA TRP A 268 19.26 6.93 14.15
C TRP A 268 19.94 5.63 14.63
N ASP A 269 20.46 5.60 15.85
CA ASP A 269 21.17 4.43 16.38
C ASP A 269 20.26 3.22 16.51
N GLU A 270 19.02 3.45 16.97
CA GLU A 270 17.99 2.42 17.07
C GLU A 270 17.60 1.88 15.69
N SER A 271 17.48 2.78 14.70
CA SER A 271 17.25 2.40 13.31
C SER A 271 18.34 1.49 12.76
N LEU A 272 19.61 1.77 13.06
CA LEU A 272 20.72 0.90 12.65
C LEU A 272 20.69 -0.45 13.36
N GLY A 273 20.32 -0.48 14.65
CA GLY A 273 20.11 -1.72 15.40
C GLY A 273 19.04 -2.61 14.79
N TRP A 274 17.91 -2.03 14.36
CA TRP A 274 16.85 -2.76 13.66
C TRP A 274 17.28 -3.26 12.27
N MET A 275 18.07 -2.48 11.52
CA MET A 275 18.64 -2.95 10.25
C MET A 275 19.65 -4.10 10.44
N ASP A 276 20.42 -4.09 11.52
CA ASP A 276 21.31 -5.20 11.85
C ASP A 276 20.53 -6.48 12.14
N ARG A 277 19.44 -6.40 12.91
CA ARG A 277 18.52 -7.53 13.13
C ARG A 277 17.92 -8.03 11.81
N ALA A 278 17.46 -7.13 10.95
CA ALA A 278 16.94 -7.50 9.62
C ALA A 278 18.01 -8.23 8.78
N MET A 279 19.28 -7.80 8.86
CA MET A 279 20.37 -8.47 8.15
C MET A 279 20.65 -9.86 8.74
N GLN A 280 20.68 -10.00 10.06
CA GLN A 280 20.90 -11.28 10.74
C GLN A 280 19.85 -12.34 10.36
N GLU A 281 18.58 -11.92 10.18
CA GLU A 281 17.49 -12.81 9.73
C GLU A 281 17.65 -13.24 8.25
N SER A 282 18.38 -12.47 7.41
CA SER A 282 18.53 -12.75 5.96
C SER A 282 19.88 -13.35 5.54
N ALA A 283 20.95 -13.02 6.25
CA ALA A 283 22.32 -13.37 5.88
C ALA A 283 23.11 -14.03 7.01
N HIS A 284 22.49 -14.18 8.20
CA HIS A 284 23.11 -14.75 9.40
C HIS A 284 24.41 -14.05 9.81
N ASP A 285 24.52 -12.77 9.48
CA ASP A 285 25.69 -11.94 9.77
C ASP A 285 25.25 -10.52 10.12
N SER A 286 26.14 -9.77 10.77
CA SER A 286 25.93 -8.35 11.02
C SER A 286 25.90 -7.55 9.72
N LEU A 287 25.20 -6.43 9.74
CA LEU A 287 25.09 -5.48 8.64
C LEU A 287 26.45 -5.04 8.13
N ARG A 288 27.33 -4.64 9.07
CA ARG A 288 28.67 -4.13 8.76
C ARG A 288 29.57 -5.21 8.16
N ALA A 289 29.53 -6.43 8.71
CA ALA A 289 30.31 -7.54 8.18
C ALA A 289 29.82 -7.94 6.78
N THR A 290 28.51 -8.01 6.57
CA THR A 290 27.92 -8.30 5.25
C THR A 290 28.38 -7.32 4.18
N VAL A 291 28.28 -6.00 4.47
CA VAL A 291 28.77 -4.95 3.56
C VAL A 291 30.27 -5.10 3.30
N ALA A 292 31.07 -5.36 4.33
CA ALA A 292 32.51 -5.53 4.17
C ALA A 292 32.87 -6.75 3.29
N LYS A 293 32.25 -7.91 3.54
CA LYS A 293 32.45 -9.15 2.75
C LYS A 293 32.08 -8.94 1.29
N LEU A 294 30.92 -8.33 1.02
CA LEU A 294 30.47 -8.04 -0.35
C LEU A 294 31.41 -7.08 -1.09
N LEU A 295 31.92 -6.05 -0.41
CA LEU A 295 32.91 -5.13 -0.99
C LEU A 295 34.27 -5.81 -1.22
N ALA A 296 34.64 -6.75 -0.36
CA ALA A 296 35.83 -7.60 -0.52
C ALA A 296 35.66 -8.70 -1.59
N ARG A 297 34.48 -8.77 -2.24
CA ARG A 297 34.11 -9.79 -3.24
C ARG A 297 34.08 -11.21 -2.67
N GLU A 298 33.83 -11.35 -1.38
CA GLU A 298 33.64 -12.65 -0.75
C GLU A 298 32.29 -13.24 -1.13
N SER A 299 32.26 -14.56 -1.30
CA SER A 299 31.07 -15.28 -1.71
C SER A 299 30.16 -15.54 -0.51
N LEU A 300 29.00 -14.88 -0.45
CA LEU A 300 27.91 -15.26 0.48
C LEU A 300 27.11 -16.44 -0.09
N THR A 301 26.97 -17.52 0.66
CA THR A 301 26.10 -18.66 0.31
C THR A 301 24.68 -18.35 0.77
N LEU A 302 23.89 -17.76 -0.12
CA LEU A 302 22.50 -17.37 0.14
C LEU A 302 21.58 -18.10 -0.82
N THR A 303 20.39 -18.48 -0.34
CA THR A 303 19.29 -18.94 -1.19
C THR A 303 18.79 -17.79 -2.10
N PRO A 304 18.05 -18.08 -3.18
CA PRO A 304 17.44 -17.03 -4.01
C PRO A 304 16.54 -16.09 -3.20
N LEU A 305 15.74 -16.64 -2.28
CA LEU A 305 14.93 -15.88 -1.34
C LEU A 305 15.81 -14.96 -0.48
N GLU A 306 16.78 -15.51 0.28
CA GLU A 306 17.69 -14.72 1.11
C GLU A 306 18.45 -13.63 0.33
N THR A 307 18.80 -13.91 -0.92
CA THR A 307 19.45 -12.92 -1.81
C THR A 307 18.54 -11.72 -2.05
N ARG A 308 17.25 -11.95 -2.39
CA ARG A 308 16.29 -10.85 -2.60
C ARG A 308 16.11 -10.02 -1.33
N GLN A 309 16.00 -10.72 -0.22
CA GLN A 309 15.76 -10.17 1.10
C GLN A 309 16.93 -9.33 1.61
N CYS A 310 18.16 -9.83 1.46
CA CYS A 310 19.38 -9.10 1.75
C CYS A 310 19.54 -7.87 0.84
N MET A 311 19.23 -8.00 -0.47
CA MET A 311 19.23 -6.86 -1.39
C MET A 311 18.23 -5.76 -0.99
N GLU A 312 17.02 -6.12 -0.58
CA GLU A 312 16.01 -5.17 -0.11
C GLU A 312 16.43 -4.48 1.18
N THR A 313 17.00 -5.21 2.15
CA THR A 313 17.55 -4.64 3.39
C THR A 313 18.70 -3.66 3.08
N LEU A 314 19.64 -4.02 2.19
CA LEU A 314 20.73 -3.12 1.79
C LEU A 314 20.20 -1.88 1.04
N GLN A 315 19.19 -2.05 0.18
CA GLN A 315 18.54 -0.93 -0.49
C GLN A 315 17.92 0.02 0.55
N ALA A 316 17.13 -0.51 1.49
CA ALA A 316 16.51 0.27 2.56
C ALA A 316 17.56 0.98 3.43
N LEU A 317 18.62 0.29 3.85
CA LEU A 317 19.74 0.89 4.58
C LEU A 317 20.37 2.05 3.80
N SER A 318 20.58 1.91 2.49
CA SER A 318 21.15 3.00 1.69
C SER A 318 20.24 4.23 1.67
N THR A 319 18.91 4.04 1.60
CA THR A 319 17.96 5.14 1.66
C THR A 319 17.94 5.80 3.04
N LEU A 320 18.13 5.04 4.11
CA LEU A 320 18.27 5.57 5.47
C LEU A 320 19.49 6.48 5.59
N TYR A 321 20.66 6.05 5.07
CA TYR A 321 21.87 6.88 5.08
C TYR A 321 21.69 8.17 4.28
N VAL A 322 21.02 8.12 3.14
CA VAL A 322 20.71 9.33 2.34
C VAL A 322 19.75 10.24 3.11
N HIS A 323 18.71 9.69 3.74
CA HIS A 323 17.76 10.48 4.53
C HIS A 323 18.45 11.16 5.71
N HIS A 324 19.24 10.42 6.48
CA HIS A 324 20.02 10.95 7.60
C HIS A 324 20.98 12.06 7.15
N ALA A 325 21.59 11.92 5.98
CA ALA A 325 22.47 12.94 5.41
C ALA A 325 21.77 14.29 5.17
N THR A 326 20.43 14.32 5.06
CA THR A 326 19.67 15.58 4.86
C THR A 326 19.55 16.43 6.13
N SER A 327 19.68 15.83 7.31
CA SER A 327 19.60 16.53 8.60
C SER A 327 20.95 16.90 9.21
N LEU A 328 22.05 16.46 8.60
CA LEU A 328 23.41 16.58 9.15
C LEU A 328 24.17 17.80 8.62
N ALA A 329 25.21 18.20 9.36
CA ALA A 329 26.20 19.16 8.88
C ALA A 329 27.04 18.61 7.72
N ASP A 330 27.68 19.46 6.93
CA ASP A 330 28.31 19.07 5.65
C ASP A 330 29.32 17.91 5.76
N THR A 331 30.15 17.87 6.82
CA THR A 331 31.15 16.80 7.00
C THR A 331 30.49 15.46 7.32
N GLU A 332 29.50 15.45 8.20
CA GLU A 332 28.74 14.25 8.58
C GLU A 332 27.83 13.79 7.44
N ARG A 333 27.25 14.75 6.71
CA ARG A 333 26.49 14.51 5.48
C ARG A 333 27.34 13.76 4.45
N GLN A 334 28.58 14.19 4.23
CA GLN A 334 29.49 13.50 3.31
C GLN A 334 29.79 12.07 3.76
N LEU A 335 30.05 11.85 5.05
CA LEU A 335 30.27 10.50 5.60
C LEU A 335 29.03 9.61 5.42
N SER A 336 27.85 10.12 5.75
CA SER A 336 26.58 9.40 5.58
C SER A 336 26.31 9.06 4.11
N LEU A 337 26.57 9.98 3.17
CA LEU A 337 26.47 9.71 1.73
C LEU A 337 27.52 8.70 1.24
N GLN A 338 28.73 8.70 1.81
CA GLN A 338 29.74 7.68 1.51
C GLN A 338 29.31 6.29 2.00
N ASP A 339 28.70 6.20 3.19
CA ASP A 339 28.15 4.95 3.70
C ASP A 339 26.98 4.47 2.83
N ALA A 340 26.10 5.37 2.39
CA ALA A 340 25.05 5.05 1.41
C ALA A 340 25.64 4.45 0.13
N LEU A 341 26.68 5.09 -0.44
CA LEU A 341 27.36 4.62 -1.65
C LEU A 341 27.98 3.24 -1.44
N ARG A 342 28.67 3.02 -0.31
CA ARG A 342 29.27 1.72 0.04
C ARG A 342 28.22 0.61 0.11
N THR A 343 27.09 0.88 0.76
CA THR A 343 25.97 -0.06 0.87
C THR A 343 25.35 -0.37 -0.51
N GLN A 344 25.14 0.65 -1.35
CA GLN A 344 24.62 0.47 -2.71
C GLN A 344 25.56 -0.40 -3.56
N LEU A 345 26.87 -0.18 -3.45
CA LEU A 345 27.87 -0.97 -4.17
C LEU A 345 27.98 -2.40 -3.66
N ALA A 346 27.82 -2.62 -2.34
CA ALA A 346 27.70 -3.96 -1.78
C ALA A 346 26.47 -4.69 -2.32
N ALA A 347 25.31 -4.02 -2.39
CA ALA A 347 24.10 -4.57 -2.97
C ALA A 347 24.25 -4.92 -4.46
N LEU A 348 24.92 -4.07 -5.24
CA LEU A 348 25.24 -4.36 -6.65
C LEU A 348 26.15 -5.59 -6.82
N ARG A 349 27.13 -5.79 -5.93
CA ARG A 349 27.97 -6.99 -5.92
C ARG A 349 27.16 -8.26 -5.63
N LEU A 350 26.27 -8.19 -4.64
CA LEU A 350 25.37 -9.29 -4.32
C LEU A 350 24.48 -9.62 -5.53
N ALA A 351 23.90 -8.60 -6.16
CA ALA A 351 23.06 -8.74 -7.33
C ALA A 351 23.83 -9.36 -8.53
N GLN A 352 25.07 -8.92 -8.78
CA GLN A 352 25.90 -9.49 -9.84
C GLN A 352 26.11 -10.99 -9.65
N LYS A 353 26.47 -11.40 -8.42
CA LYS A 353 26.67 -12.81 -8.09
C LYS A 353 25.38 -13.63 -8.28
N GLY A 354 24.24 -13.09 -7.87
CA GLY A 354 22.94 -13.73 -8.05
C GLY A 354 22.51 -13.82 -9.52
N SER A 355 22.90 -12.85 -10.35
CA SER A 355 22.65 -12.89 -11.80
C SER A 355 23.45 -14.01 -12.47
N ASP A 356 24.75 -14.12 -12.17
CA ASP A 356 25.63 -15.13 -12.77
C ASP A 356 25.16 -16.57 -12.46
N ALA A 357 24.57 -16.80 -11.28
CA ALA A 357 23.99 -18.09 -10.92
C ALA A 357 22.71 -18.45 -11.72
N ASN A 358 21.91 -17.46 -12.12
CA ASN A 358 20.57 -17.66 -12.67
C ASN A 358 20.45 -17.38 -14.19
N GLN A 359 21.55 -17.05 -14.88
CA GLN A 359 21.55 -16.68 -16.30
C GLN A 359 21.01 -17.78 -17.24
N HIS A 360 21.06 -19.04 -16.83
CA HIS A 360 20.73 -20.20 -17.67
C HIS A 360 19.27 -20.68 -17.55
N GLY A 361 18.42 -19.98 -16.76
CA GLY A 361 17.01 -20.33 -16.61
C GLY A 361 16.23 -20.21 -17.93
N ALA A 362 15.39 -21.21 -18.22
CA ALA A 362 14.54 -21.17 -19.40
C ALA A 362 13.45 -20.08 -19.26
N PRO A 363 12.96 -19.48 -20.37
CA PRO A 363 11.86 -18.52 -20.30
C PRO A 363 10.63 -19.12 -19.59
N GLY A 364 10.03 -18.36 -18.67
CA GLY A 364 8.85 -18.79 -17.90
C GLY A 364 9.15 -19.55 -16.61
N THR A 365 10.42 -19.80 -16.28
CA THR A 365 10.80 -20.48 -15.04
C THR A 365 11.10 -19.51 -13.89
N ALA A 366 11.08 -20.01 -12.65
CA ALA A 366 11.37 -19.22 -11.45
C ALA A 366 12.78 -18.63 -11.48
N GLU A 367 13.75 -19.41 -11.96
CA GLU A 367 15.15 -18.99 -12.13
C GLU A 367 15.25 -17.80 -13.08
N ARG A 368 14.54 -17.84 -14.22
CA ARG A 368 14.57 -16.73 -15.16
C ARG A 368 13.87 -15.50 -14.59
N LEU A 369 12.77 -15.67 -13.87
CA LEU A 369 12.11 -14.56 -13.18
C LEU A 369 13.02 -13.95 -12.11
N GLN A 370 13.75 -14.78 -11.37
CA GLN A 370 14.75 -14.32 -10.39
C GLN A 370 15.86 -13.52 -11.06
N ALA A 371 16.40 -14.01 -12.18
CA ALA A 371 17.40 -13.26 -12.94
C ALA A 371 16.89 -11.89 -13.39
N LEU A 372 15.65 -11.81 -13.88
CA LEU A 372 14.99 -10.57 -14.29
C LEU A 372 14.71 -9.63 -13.11
N TRP A 373 14.27 -10.17 -11.96
CA TRP A 373 14.08 -9.40 -10.74
C TRP A 373 15.41 -8.81 -10.25
N ILE A 374 16.48 -9.61 -10.22
CA ILE A 374 17.83 -9.16 -9.83
C ILE A 374 18.31 -8.06 -10.78
N GLN A 375 18.14 -8.26 -12.09
CA GLN A 375 18.51 -7.27 -13.10
C GLN A 375 17.74 -5.96 -12.92
N GLN A 376 16.45 -6.03 -12.61
CA GLN A 376 15.65 -4.85 -12.32
C GLN A 376 16.14 -4.13 -11.06
N ARG A 377 16.49 -4.86 -10.00
CA ARG A 377 17.08 -4.27 -8.79
C ARG A 377 18.45 -3.65 -9.04
N GLN A 378 19.27 -4.22 -9.92
CA GLN A 378 20.51 -3.59 -10.36
C GLN A 378 20.27 -2.23 -11.01
N ALA A 379 19.23 -2.10 -11.85
CA ALA A 379 18.87 -0.82 -12.47
C ALA A 379 18.46 0.23 -11.43
N VAL A 380 17.65 -0.14 -10.45
CA VAL A 380 17.25 0.75 -9.34
C VAL A 380 18.46 1.18 -8.51
N LEU A 381 19.32 0.24 -8.12
CA LEU A 381 20.53 0.54 -7.35
C LEU A 381 21.50 1.43 -8.15
N ALA A 382 21.63 1.20 -9.46
CA ALA A 382 22.43 2.06 -10.33
C ALA A 382 21.93 3.50 -10.37
N MET A 383 20.60 3.70 -10.41
CA MET A 383 19.99 5.02 -10.30
C MET A 383 20.32 5.68 -8.95
N HIS A 384 20.17 4.94 -7.84
CA HIS A 384 20.53 5.45 -6.51
C HIS A 384 22.03 5.79 -6.40
N VAL A 385 22.92 4.99 -6.99
CA VAL A 385 24.37 5.31 -7.04
C VAL A 385 24.60 6.61 -7.81
N ALA A 386 23.93 6.80 -8.95
CA ALA A 386 24.05 8.03 -9.73
C ALA A 386 23.64 9.28 -8.94
N GLU A 387 22.55 9.19 -8.19
CA GLU A 387 22.03 10.26 -7.32
C GLU A 387 22.95 10.52 -6.13
N THR A 388 23.43 9.48 -5.45
CA THR A 388 24.39 9.61 -4.33
C THR A 388 25.68 10.26 -4.82
N LEU A 389 26.21 9.83 -5.97
CA LEU A 389 27.37 10.46 -6.60
C LEU A 389 27.07 11.92 -6.93
N TYR A 390 25.92 12.22 -7.51
CA TYR A 390 25.53 13.60 -7.78
C TYR A 390 25.51 14.44 -6.51
N ALA A 391 24.90 13.95 -5.43
CA ALA A 391 24.85 14.63 -4.13
C ALA A 391 26.24 14.84 -3.52
N LEU A 392 27.14 13.86 -3.63
CA LEU A 392 28.54 13.96 -3.16
C LEU A 392 29.33 15.04 -3.93
N HIS A 393 29.04 15.25 -5.22
CA HIS A 393 29.71 16.27 -6.03
C HIS A 393 29.15 17.69 -5.84
N HIS A 394 27.96 17.85 -5.24
CA HIS A 394 27.34 19.15 -4.99
C HIS A 394 27.43 19.55 -3.52
N PRO A 395 28.49 20.28 -3.13
CA PRO A 395 28.52 20.88 -1.80
C PRO A 395 27.33 21.83 -1.63
N THR A 396 26.69 21.75 -0.46
CA THR A 396 25.56 22.59 -0.07
C THR A 396 25.98 24.07 -0.17
N ALA A 397 25.25 24.87 -0.95
CA ALA A 397 25.61 26.26 -1.24
C ALA A 397 25.80 27.14 0.02
N ALA A 398 25.23 26.72 1.16
CA ALA A 398 25.33 27.40 2.44
C ALA A 398 26.77 27.47 3.03
N SER A 399 27.69 26.61 2.59
CA SER A 399 29.10 26.60 3.05
C SER A 399 30.12 26.98 1.99
N ALA A 400 29.67 27.59 0.88
CA ALA A 400 30.52 28.00 -0.24
C ALA A 400 31.43 29.21 0.09
N GLY A 401 32.21 29.13 1.16
CA GLY A 401 33.38 29.95 1.37
C GLY A 401 34.45 29.61 0.33
N TRP A 402 35.26 30.61 -0.03
CA TRP A 402 36.32 30.51 -1.04
C TRP A 402 37.34 29.36 -0.81
N TRP A 403 37.50 28.90 0.44
CA TRP A 403 38.36 27.77 0.80
C TRP A 403 37.90 26.42 0.23
N ALA A 404 36.58 26.20 0.09
CA ALA A 404 36.04 24.97 -0.50
C ALA A 404 36.39 24.82 -2.00
N LYS A 405 36.59 25.96 -2.70
CA LYS A 405 37.05 25.95 -4.09
C LYS A 405 38.52 25.56 -4.23
N LEU A 406 39.35 25.85 -3.22
CA LEU A 406 40.78 25.51 -3.22
C LEU A 406 41.02 24.03 -2.85
N THR A 407 40.27 23.48 -1.90
CA THR A 407 40.39 22.06 -1.53
C THR A 407 39.87 21.12 -2.62
N HIS A 408 38.83 21.52 -3.36
CA HIS A 408 38.33 20.77 -4.53
C HIS A 408 39.39 20.61 -5.64
N TRP A 409 40.36 21.53 -5.75
CA TRP A 409 41.40 21.46 -6.77
C TRP A 409 42.56 20.51 -6.40
N TRP A 410 42.82 20.33 -5.10
CA TRP A 410 43.93 19.51 -4.59
C TRP A 410 43.54 18.08 -4.18
N GLY A 411 42.26 17.85 -3.86
CA GLY A 411 41.76 16.57 -3.38
C GLY A 411 40.69 15.98 -4.28
N ARG A 412 40.95 15.83 -5.59
CA ARG A 412 40.12 14.98 -6.46
C ARG A 412 40.31 13.54 -5.98
N ASP A 413 39.58 13.17 -4.95
CA ASP A 413 39.69 11.87 -4.29
C ASP A 413 39.44 10.79 -5.34
N SER A 414 40.51 10.09 -5.73
CA SER A 414 40.47 8.92 -6.60
C SER A 414 39.53 7.82 -6.10
N ARG A 415 39.10 7.94 -4.84
CA ARG A 415 38.16 7.09 -4.11
C ARG A 415 36.72 7.13 -4.64
N LEU A 416 36.33 8.16 -5.41
CA LEU A 416 34.98 8.26 -5.99
C LEU A 416 34.88 7.78 -7.44
N ASN A 417 35.96 7.23 -8.03
CA ASN A 417 35.93 6.70 -9.40
C ASN A 417 35.28 5.31 -9.44
N VAL A 418 33.99 5.28 -9.15
CA VAL A 418 33.14 4.08 -9.10
C VAL A 418 32.39 3.99 -10.42
N ARG A 419 32.81 3.11 -11.33
CA ARG A 419 32.15 2.92 -12.63
C ARG A 419 31.31 1.64 -12.65
N PRO A 420 30.21 1.59 -13.42
CA PRO A 420 29.38 0.39 -13.55
C PRO A 420 30.18 -0.86 -13.88
N ARG A 421 31.11 -0.76 -14.83
CA ARG A 421 31.98 -1.87 -15.29
C ARG A 421 32.82 -2.53 -14.20
N ASP A 422 33.10 -1.81 -13.11
CA ASP A 422 33.91 -2.37 -12.03
C ASP A 422 33.07 -3.31 -11.16
N TYR A 423 31.75 -3.14 -11.14
CA TYR A 423 30.79 -3.82 -10.26
C TYR A 423 29.89 -4.82 -10.99
N ILE A 424 29.67 -4.62 -12.29
CA ILE A 424 28.82 -5.46 -13.13
C ILE A 424 29.65 -6.06 -14.27
N SER A 425 29.70 -7.39 -14.33
CA SER A 425 30.46 -8.14 -15.34
C SER A 425 29.72 -8.21 -16.69
N ALA A 426 28.38 -8.19 -16.65
CA ALA A 426 27.51 -8.33 -17.82
C ALA A 426 27.10 -6.97 -18.41
N CYS A 427 28.08 -6.10 -18.68
CA CYS A 427 27.79 -4.83 -19.33
C CYS A 427 27.32 -5.09 -20.78
N PRO A 428 26.13 -4.63 -21.19
CA PRO A 428 25.65 -4.81 -22.56
C PRO A 428 26.67 -4.26 -23.55
N LYS A 429 26.97 -4.98 -24.64
CA LYS A 429 27.88 -4.48 -25.70
C LYS A 429 27.48 -3.10 -26.22
N ALA A 430 26.19 -2.77 -26.14
CA ALA A 430 25.63 -1.47 -26.48
C ALA A 430 26.20 -0.32 -25.61
N LEU A 431 26.58 -0.56 -24.36
CA LEU A 431 27.13 0.49 -23.48
C LEU A 431 28.52 0.95 -23.95
N HIS A 432 29.28 0.09 -24.65
CA HIS A 432 30.55 0.47 -25.26
C HIS A 432 30.41 1.43 -26.46
N ALA A 433 29.23 1.53 -27.05
CA ALA A 433 28.97 2.43 -28.17
C ALA A 433 28.60 3.85 -27.71
N ILE A 434 28.30 4.06 -26.41
CA ILE A 434 27.97 5.39 -25.90
C ILE A 434 29.27 6.19 -25.75
N PRO A 435 29.39 7.38 -26.37
CA PRO A 435 30.57 8.22 -26.19
C PRO A 435 30.78 8.51 -24.70
N ALA A 436 32.03 8.42 -24.24
CA ALA A 436 32.35 8.62 -22.84
C ALA A 436 31.79 9.97 -22.36
N PRO A 437 30.89 9.98 -21.36
CA PRO A 437 30.29 11.22 -20.90
C PRO A 437 31.42 12.14 -20.40
N CYS A 438 31.32 13.41 -20.77
CA CYS A 438 32.29 14.44 -20.41
C CYS A 438 31.61 15.44 -19.48
N GLY A 439 32.35 15.96 -18.50
CA GLY A 439 31.85 16.98 -17.57
C GLY A 439 31.80 16.52 -16.11
N PRO A 440 31.31 17.39 -15.21
CA PRO A 440 31.33 17.17 -13.76
C PRO A 440 30.41 16.03 -13.30
N HIS A 441 29.41 15.65 -14.11
CA HIS A 441 28.44 14.59 -13.78
C HIS A 441 28.58 13.35 -14.66
N ALA A 442 29.74 13.17 -15.29
CA ALA A 442 29.98 12.06 -16.21
C ALA A 442 29.70 10.69 -15.57
N LEU A 443 30.12 10.47 -14.32
CA LEU A 443 29.88 9.21 -13.61
C LEU A 443 28.38 8.98 -13.34
N SER A 444 27.65 9.99 -12.88
CA SER A 444 26.20 9.90 -12.67
C SER A 444 25.47 9.61 -13.99
N GLN A 445 25.86 10.25 -15.09
CA GLN A 445 25.29 9.99 -16.43
C GLN A 445 25.58 8.55 -16.90
N GLU A 446 26.78 8.01 -16.63
CA GLU A 446 27.14 6.62 -16.95
C GLU A 446 26.24 5.62 -16.21
N TRP A 447 26.04 5.82 -14.90
CA TRP A 447 25.17 4.98 -14.07
C TRP A 447 23.68 5.08 -14.47
N LEU A 448 23.17 6.27 -14.81
CA LEU A 448 21.78 6.45 -15.29
C LEU A 448 21.57 5.79 -16.66
N SER A 449 22.55 5.89 -17.56
CA SER A 449 22.49 5.21 -18.86
C SER A 449 22.44 3.69 -18.68
N TYR A 450 23.25 3.16 -17.76
CA TYR A 450 23.23 1.76 -17.38
C TYR A 450 21.87 1.34 -16.80
N ALA A 451 21.32 2.12 -15.86
CA ALA A 451 20.01 1.86 -15.24
C ALA A 451 18.88 1.80 -16.29
N SER A 452 18.81 2.80 -17.17
CA SER A 452 17.80 2.87 -18.24
C SER A 452 17.88 1.67 -19.19
N GLN A 453 19.09 1.28 -19.63
CA GLN A 453 19.27 0.13 -20.52
C GLN A 453 18.89 -1.20 -19.87
N HIS A 454 19.29 -1.43 -18.62
CA HIS A 454 18.93 -2.66 -17.91
C HIS A 454 17.43 -2.77 -17.67
N ALA A 455 16.78 -1.69 -17.26
CA ALA A 455 15.33 -1.63 -17.10
C ALA A 455 14.60 -1.86 -18.44
N GLN A 456 15.11 -1.29 -19.54
CA GLN A 456 14.58 -1.52 -20.88
C GLN A 456 14.71 -2.99 -21.30
N GLN A 457 15.84 -3.65 -21.00
CA GLN A 457 16.03 -5.07 -21.31
C GLN A 457 15.03 -5.95 -20.53
N VAL A 458 14.82 -5.69 -19.23
CA VAL A 458 13.81 -6.39 -18.44
C VAL A 458 12.42 -6.22 -19.05
N CYS A 459 12.06 -4.99 -19.46
CA CYS A 459 10.80 -4.73 -20.14
C CYS A 459 10.68 -5.51 -21.45
N GLN A 460 11.74 -5.54 -22.26
CA GLN A 460 11.77 -6.27 -23.53
C GLN A 460 11.53 -7.75 -23.29
N GLU A 461 12.26 -8.40 -22.40
CA GLU A 461 12.14 -9.84 -22.16
C GLU A 461 10.78 -10.26 -21.59
N LEU A 462 10.22 -9.46 -20.68
CA LEU A 462 8.88 -9.68 -20.15
C LEU A 462 7.79 -9.42 -21.22
N SER A 463 8.05 -8.55 -22.22
CA SER A 463 7.11 -8.23 -23.30
C SER A 463 7.19 -9.15 -24.53
N THR A 464 8.38 -9.60 -24.93
CA THR A 464 8.61 -10.45 -26.12
C THR A 464 8.00 -11.85 -25.97
N SER A 465 7.57 -12.18 -24.77
CA SER A 465 6.77 -13.35 -24.42
C SER A 465 5.32 -13.30 -24.96
N GLY A 466 4.95 -12.30 -25.76
CA GLY A 466 3.57 -11.95 -26.08
C GLY A 466 3.18 -11.92 -27.57
N SER A 467 3.91 -12.57 -28.49
CA SER A 467 3.43 -12.71 -29.87
C SER A 467 2.58 -13.98 -30.01
N GLU A 468 1.27 -13.82 -29.79
CA GLU A 468 0.18 -14.75 -30.17
C GLU A 468 0.20 -16.18 -29.58
N MET A 469 -0.17 -16.31 -28.29
CA MET A 469 -1.34 -17.14 -27.84
C MET A 469 -1.34 -17.49 -26.34
N LEU A 470 -0.23 -17.37 -25.61
CA LEU A 470 -0.21 -17.64 -24.16
C LEU A 470 0.86 -16.75 -23.48
N PRO A 471 0.55 -15.92 -22.46
CA PRO A 471 1.60 -15.29 -21.67
C PRO A 471 2.57 -16.34 -21.13
N VAL A 472 3.86 -16.21 -21.43
CA VAL A 472 4.91 -17.14 -20.96
C VAL A 472 4.92 -17.24 -19.43
N TRP A 473 4.58 -16.15 -18.75
CA TRP A 473 4.45 -16.06 -17.30
C TRP A 473 3.01 -16.35 -16.84
N LYS A 474 2.49 -17.54 -17.15
CA LYS A 474 1.21 -18.02 -16.60
C LYS A 474 1.40 -18.68 -15.25
N GLY A 475 0.33 -18.69 -14.46
CA GLY A 475 0.29 -19.39 -13.17
C GLY A 475 0.88 -18.54 -12.03
N PRO A 476 1.65 -19.13 -11.11
CA PRO A 476 2.01 -18.49 -9.84
C PRO A 476 2.90 -17.24 -10.02
N TYR A 477 3.61 -17.13 -11.15
CA TYR A 477 4.55 -16.05 -11.41
C TYR A 477 3.95 -14.84 -12.15
N GLN A 478 2.66 -14.89 -12.51
CA GLN A 478 2.03 -13.83 -13.31
C GLN A 478 2.00 -12.49 -12.57
N ALA A 479 1.64 -12.49 -11.27
CA ALA A 479 1.56 -11.29 -10.47
C ALA A 479 2.95 -10.66 -10.27
N THR A 480 3.94 -11.48 -9.93
CA THR A 480 5.33 -11.04 -9.72
C THR A 480 5.95 -10.49 -11.00
N SER A 481 5.83 -11.20 -12.13
CA SER A 481 6.35 -10.74 -13.42
C SER A 481 5.71 -9.42 -13.87
N ALA A 482 4.39 -9.24 -13.68
CA ALA A 482 3.71 -7.99 -13.98
C ALA A 482 4.25 -6.82 -13.13
N ARG A 483 4.53 -7.04 -11.85
CA ARG A 483 5.12 -6.02 -10.97
C ARG A 483 6.57 -5.69 -11.34
N VAL A 484 7.38 -6.71 -11.66
CA VAL A 484 8.76 -6.50 -12.12
C VAL A 484 8.76 -5.69 -13.42
N TRP A 485 7.85 -5.97 -14.34
CA TRP A 485 7.68 -5.21 -15.58
C TRP A 485 7.29 -3.75 -15.31
N GLU A 486 6.28 -3.51 -14.45
CA GLU A 486 5.84 -2.15 -14.12
C GLU A 486 6.95 -1.36 -13.43
N GLN A 487 7.68 -1.98 -12.50
CA GLN A 487 8.83 -1.36 -11.84
C GLN A 487 9.93 -1.02 -12.84
N ALA A 488 10.24 -1.92 -13.77
CA ALA A 488 11.23 -1.68 -14.81
C ALA A 488 10.83 -0.52 -15.71
N GLN A 489 9.57 -0.43 -16.11
CA GLN A 489 9.08 0.68 -16.92
C GLN A 489 9.24 2.02 -16.18
N ARG A 490 8.90 2.07 -14.88
CA ARG A 490 9.07 3.28 -14.06
C ARG A 490 10.54 3.67 -13.94
N THR A 491 11.41 2.72 -13.58
CA THR A 491 12.86 2.96 -13.47
C THR A 491 13.46 3.46 -14.77
N GLN A 492 13.05 2.91 -15.91
CA GLN A 492 13.51 3.38 -17.22
C GLN A 492 13.12 4.85 -17.44
N GLN A 493 11.84 5.20 -17.21
CA GLN A 493 11.33 6.56 -17.40
C GLN A 493 12.02 7.57 -16.48
N GLU A 494 12.21 7.22 -15.22
CA GLU A 494 12.89 8.05 -14.21
C GLU A 494 14.36 8.25 -14.58
N ALA A 495 15.08 7.19 -14.94
CA ALA A 495 16.48 7.28 -15.35
C ALA A 495 16.67 8.15 -16.60
N GLU A 496 15.80 8.03 -17.60
CA GLU A 496 15.82 8.87 -18.80
C GLU A 496 15.52 10.34 -18.47
N LEU A 497 14.57 10.60 -17.57
CA LEU A 497 14.25 11.95 -17.12
C LEU A 497 15.46 12.58 -16.43
N LEU A 498 16.07 11.87 -15.47
CA LEU A 498 17.26 12.33 -14.76
C LEU A 498 18.44 12.57 -15.72
N LEU A 499 18.65 11.67 -16.69
CA LEU A 499 19.69 11.84 -17.71
C LEU A 499 19.48 13.13 -18.51
N ARG A 500 18.26 13.41 -18.96
CA ARG A 500 17.93 14.66 -19.66
C ARG A 500 18.12 15.89 -18.78
N THR A 501 17.88 15.79 -17.48
CA THR A 501 18.13 16.91 -16.55
C THR A 501 19.62 17.19 -16.34
N LEU A 502 20.48 16.16 -16.30
CA LEU A 502 21.93 16.33 -16.15
C LEU A 502 22.64 16.77 -17.43
N GLN A 503 21.97 16.70 -18.57
CA GLN A 503 22.49 17.15 -19.88
C GLN A 503 22.12 18.61 -20.20
N LYS A 504 21.13 19.16 -19.51
CA LYS A 504 20.77 20.58 -19.56
C LYS A 504 21.67 21.37 -18.63
#